data_AF-A0A1D2R5T5-F1
#
_entry.id   AF-A0A1D2R5T5-F1
#
_cell.length_a   1.000
_cell.length_b   1.000
_cell.length_c   1.000
_cell.angle_alpha   90.00
_cell.angle_beta   90.00
_cell.angle_gamma   90.00
#
_symmetry.space_group_name_H-M   'P 1'
#
loop_
_entity.id
_entity.type
_entity.pdbx_description
1 polymer ?
#
loop_
_entity_poly.entity_id
_entity_poly.type
_entity_poly.pdbx_seq_one_letter_code
_entity_poly.pdbx_strand_id
1 'polypeptide(L)' 'MDEELKWFASFPKELEKFRGKHIALIGKKVVASGDNAIKVLELARKKFPTKNPILAFVPKEETLIL' A
#
# COMPACT_ATOMS: atom_id res chain seq x y z
N MET A 1 -5.27 -14.17 0.73
CA MET A 1 -4.63 -13.14 1.59
C MET A 1 -3.12 -13.15 1.39
N ASP A 2 -2.53 -14.31 1.09
CA ASP A 2 -1.09 -14.56 0.93
C ASP A 2 -0.44 -13.89 -0.29
N GLU A 3 -1.20 -13.70 -1.39
CA GLU A 3 -0.64 -13.11 -2.62
C GLU A 3 -0.36 -11.61 -2.52
N GLU A 4 -1.17 -10.87 -1.77
CA GLU A 4 -1.00 -9.42 -1.59
C GLU A 4 0.24 -9.15 -0.74
N LEU A 5 0.42 -9.96 0.30
CA LEU A 5 1.56 -9.90 1.21
C LEU A 5 2.85 -10.36 0.52
N LYS A 6 2.80 -11.42 -0.31
CA LYS A 6 3.94 -11.83 -1.16
C LYS A 6 4.33 -10.78 -2.20
N TRP A 7 3.34 -10.13 -2.82
CA TRP A 7 3.59 -9.08 -3.79
C TRP A 7 4.20 -7.84 -3.13
N PHE A 8 3.68 -7.44 -1.97
CA PHE A 8 4.26 -6.37 -1.16
C PHE A 8 5.67 -6.72 -0.66
N ALA A 9 5.88 -7.95 -0.19
CA ALA A 9 7.18 -8.46 0.27
C ALA A 9 8.21 -8.58 -0.87
N SER A 10 7.75 -8.78 -2.12
CA SER A 10 8.64 -8.71 -3.30
C SER A 10 9.09 -7.28 -3.64
N PHE A 11 8.58 -6.27 -2.91
CA PHE A 11 8.92 -4.86 -3.01
C PHE A 11 9.19 -4.39 -4.45
N PRO A 12 8.19 -4.51 -5.35
CA PRO A 12 8.38 -4.17 -6.75
C PRO A 12 8.82 -2.71 -6.89
N LYS A 13 9.56 -2.39 -7.97
CA LYS A 13 10.05 -1.03 -8.25
C LYS A 13 8.95 0.04 -8.21
N GLU A 14 7.69 -0.34 -8.44
CA GLU A 14 6.54 0.54 -8.31
C GLU A 14 6.24 1.01 -6.88
N LEU A 15 6.72 0.31 -5.85
CA LEU A 15 6.62 0.74 -4.44
C LEU A 15 7.75 1.68 -4.05
N GLU A 16 8.88 1.67 -4.77
CA GLU A 16 10.02 2.56 -4.47
C GLU A 16 9.64 4.04 -4.54
N LYS A 17 8.78 4.44 -5.49
CA LYS A 17 8.22 5.81 -5.60
C LYS A 17 7.33 6.21 -4.43
N PHE A 18 6.89 5.25 -3.61
CA PHE A 18 6.05 5.48 -2.44
C PHE A 18 6.80 5.30 -1.12
N ARG A 19 8.13 5.14 -1.14
CA ARG A 19 8.97 5.06 0.07
C ARG A 19 8.66 6.19 1.05
N GLY A 20 8.34 5.80 2.29
CA GLY A 20 7.95 6.69 3.38
C GLY A 20 6.52 7.20 3.35
N LYS A 21 5.67 6.64 2.49
CA LYS A 21 4.26 7.00 2.39
C LYS A 21 3.36 5.83 2.75
N HIS A 22 2.17 6.17 3.20
CA HIS A 22 1.07 5.23 3.35
C HIS A 22 0.47 4.96 1.98
N ILE A 23 0.23 3.70 1.66
CA ILE A 23 -0.41 3.26 0.43
C ILE A 23 -1.64 2.42 0.75
N ALA A 24 -2.65 2.52 -0.11
CA ALA A 24 -3.77 1.61 -0.14
C ALA A 24 -3.57 0.65 -1.32
N LEU A 25 -3.56 -0.64 -0.99
CA LEU A 25 -3.43 -1.74 -1.92
C LEU A 25 -4.78 -2.45 -2.04
N ILE A 26 -5.15 -2.85 -3.24
CA ILE A 26 -6.26 -3.77 -3.48
C ILE A 26 -5.72 -4.88 -4.37
N GLY A 27 -5.55 -6.09 -3.82
CA GLY A 27 -4.91 -7.19 -4.53
C GLY A 27 -3.42 -6.90 -4.74
N LYS A 28 -3.03 -6.63 -5.99
CA LYS A 28 -1.63 -6.35 -6.39
C LYS A 28 -1.46 -4.96 -7.00
N LYS A 29 -2.35 -4.03 -6.66
CA LYS A 29 -2.35 -2.69 -7.25
C LYS A 29 -2.50 -1.61 -6.19
N VAL A 30 -1.60 -0.62 -6.25
CA VAL A 30 -1.70 0.60 -5.45
C VAL A 30 -2.81 1.47 -6.02
N VAL A 31 -3.84 1.75 -5.23
CA VAL A 31 -5.00 2.56 -5.62
C VAL A 31 -4.96 3.99 -5.06
N ALA A 32 -4.24 4.17 -3.95
CA ALA A 32 -3.98 5.47 -3.34
C ALA A 32 -2.63 5.47 -2.60
N SER A 33 -2.02 6.64 -2.46
CA SER A 33 -0.75 6.85 -1.76
C SER A 33 -0.70 8.25 -1.17
N GLY A 34 -0.09 8.42 -0.01
CA GLY A 34 0.06 9.72 0.63
C GLY A 34 0.68 9.63 2.01
N ASP A 35 0.93 10.78 2.61
CA ASP A 35 1.64 10.85 3.90
C ASP A 35 0.73 10.49 5.09
N ASN A 36 -0.59 10.58 4.91
CA ASN A 36 -1.58 10.32 5.95
C ASN A 36 -2.41 9.06 5.66
N ALA A 37 -2.27 8.05 6.54
CA ALA A 37 -3.01 6.79 6.55
C ALA A 37 -4.53 6.95 6.34
N ILE A 38 -5.15 7.87 7.10
CA ILE A 38 -6.60 8.08 7.11
C ILE A 38 -7.05 8.62 5.74
N LYS A 39 -6.37 9.66 5.25
CA LYS A 39 -6.70 10.24 3.93
C LYS A 39 -6.55 9.21 2.81
N VAL A 40 -5.51 8.39 2.86
CA VAL A 40 -5.26 7.34 1.86
C VAL A 40 -6.36 6.29 1.89
N LEU A 41 -6.80 5.86 3.09
CA LEU A 41 -7.90 4.92 3.25
C LEU A 41 -9.23 5.49 2.76
N GLU A 42 -9.54 6.74 3.11
CA GLU A 42 -10.76 7.41 2.65
C GLU A 42 -10.78 7.57 1.12
N LEU A 43 -9.67 7.96 0.51
CA LEU A 43 -9.54 8.06 -0.95
C LEU A 43 -9.73 6.69 -1.62
N ALA A 44 -9.16 5.64 -1.04
CA ALA A 44 -9.31 4.29 -1.54
C ALA A 44 -10.76 3.80 -1.43
N ARG A 45 -11.43 4.07 -0.30
CA ARG A 45 -12.85 3.76 -0.09
C ARG A 45 -13.78 4.54 -1.02
N LYS A 46 -13.49 5.83 -1.27
CA LYS A 46 -14.25 6.64 -2.24
C LYS A 46 -14.09 6.14 -3.66
N LYS A 47 -12.87 5.73 -4.06
CA LYS A 47 -12.62 5.15 -5.40
C LYS A 47 -13.17 3.74 -5.56
N PHE A 48 -13.14 2.94 -4.50
CA PHE A 48 -13.54 1.53 -4.51
C PHE A 48 -14.42 1.22 -3.30
N PRO A 49 -15.70 1.66 -3.30
CA PRO A 49 -16.61 1.44 -2.17
C PRO A 49 -16.96 -0.04 -1.97
N THR A 50 -16.85 -0.85 -3.01
CA THR A 50 -17.20 -2.28 -3.01
C THR A 50 -16.01 -3.19 -2.68
N LYS A 51 -14.79 -2.65 -2.60
CA LYS A 51 -13.59 -3.44 -2.28
C LYS A 51 -13.00 -2.99 -0.95
N ASN A 52 -12.35 -3.92 -0.26
CA ASN A 52 -11.64 -3.62 0.98
C ASN A 52 -10.17 -3.30 0.66
N PRO A 53 -9.78 -2.01 0.65
CA PRO A 53 -8.37 -1.64 0.56
C PRO A 53 -7.60 -2.05 1.81
N ILE A 54 -6.43 -2.65 1.59
CA ILE A 54 -5.43 -2.92 2.62
C ILE A 54 -4.54 -1.69 2.72
N LEU A 55 -4.46 -1.13 3.92
CA LEU A 55 -3.52 -0.05 4.20
C LEU A 55 -2.15 -0.65 4.53
N ALA A 56 -1.14 -0.26 3.77
CA ALA A 56 0.25 -0.64 4.02
C ALA A 56 1.13 0.61 4.09
N PHE A 57 2.14 0.58 4.94
CA PHE A 57 3.15 1.64 4.98
C PHE A 57 4.39 1.15 4.24
N VAL A 58 4.90 1.95 3.30
CA VAL A 58 6.14 1.65 2.60
C VAL A 58 7.28 2.27 3.39
N PRO A 59 8.15 1.49 4.06
CA PRO A 59 9.30 2.05 4.75
C PRO A 59 10.27 2.74 3.77
N LYS A 60 10.99 3.77 4.23
CA LYS A 60 11.96 4.52 3.40
C LYS A 60 13.25 3.73 3.16
N GLU A 61 13.65 2.96 4.15
CA GLU A 61 14.81 2.08 4.14
C GLU A 61 14.36 0.62 4.12
N GLU A 62 15.27 -0.26 3.71
CA GLU A 62 15.14 -1.73 3.77
C GLU A 62 15.07 -2.22 5.24
N THR A 63 14.18 -1.68 6.06
CA THR A 63 13.80 -2.32 7.32
C THR A 63 12.85 -3.48 6.99
N LEU A 64 13.38 -4.48 6.28
CA LEU A 64 12.95 -5.86 6.44
C LEU A 64 13.38 -6.24 7.86
N ILE A 65 12.48 -6.06 8.82
CA ILE A 65 12.67 -6.70 10.12
C ILE A 65 12.46 -8.20 9.85
N LEU A 66 13.59 -8.92 9.77
CA LEU A 66 13.70 -10.37 9.65
C LEU A 66 13.09 -11.07 10.87
#